data_AF-A0A0A2UZB0-F1
#
_entry.id   AF-A0A0A2UZB0-F1
#
_cell.length_a   1.000
_cell.length_b   1.000
_cell.length_c   1.000
_cell.angle_alpha   90.00
_cell.angle_beta   90.00
_cell.angle_gamma   90.00
#
_symmetry.space_group_name_H-M   'P 1'
#
loop_
_entity.id
_entity.type
_entity.pdbx_description
1 polymer ?
#
loop_
_entity_poly.entity_id
_entity_poly.type
_entity_poly.pdbx_seq_one_letter_code
_entity_poly.pdbx_strand_id
1 'polypeptide(L)'
;MKMQHRTASDTQLIRGLALDHGARHPDMPKRVENAYILTLNVSLEYEKSEINSGFYYSSAEQRDKLVESERKFVDAKLRKIVQLKKQVCGDDPKKGFVVINQKGIDPLSLDVLVKNGILALRRAKRRNMERLQLVCGGTAQNSVDDLKPEDLGWAGLVYEQQLGEEKFTFIEEVKDPKSVTILIKGPNQHTITQITEAVRDGLRSVYNTIVDGCVVPGAAAFQVACASHLSSETFKKTVKGKAKYGVDAFANALLIIPKTLAANSGHDIQDSLAALQDEQSEGHIVGLNLTTGQPMDPVQEGVFDSFRVLRNCVASSAGIASNLLLCDELLKARQMGRQGGPAGMDE
;
A
#
# COMPACT_ATOMS: atom_id res chain seq x y z
N MET A 1 5.18 -3.75 4.38
CA MET A 1 6.63 -3.61 4.60
C MET A 1 7.33 -4.72 3.84
N LYS A 2 8.52 -4.49 3.29
CA LYS A 2 9.27 -5.49 2.52
C LYS A 2 10.57 -5.80 3.27
N MET A 3 10.93 -7.07 3.38
CA MET A 3 12.15 -7.51 4.07
C MET A 3 12.77 -8.67 3.29
N GLN A 4 14.03 -8.53 2.88
CA GLN A 4 14.72 -9.62 2.19
C GLN A 4 15.09 -10.70 3.21
N HIS A 5 14.57 -11.91 3.03
CA HIS A 5 14.78 -13.05 3.92
C HIS A 5 14.80 -14.34 3.11
N ARG A 6 15.34 -15.44 3.64
CA ARG A 6 15.56 -16.69 2.88
C ARG A 6 14.28 -17.26 2.23
N THR A 7 13.13 -17.09 2.86
CA THR A 7 11.87 -17.77 2.57
C THR A 7 10.75 -16.76 2.28
N ALA A 8 9.93 -17.08 1.28
CA ALA A 8 8.77 -16.28 0.89
C ALA A 8 7.50 -16.58 1.72
N SER A 9 7.47 -17.74 2.38
CA SER A 9 6.35 -18.22 3.20
C SER A 9 6.11 -17.41 4.47
N ASP A 10 7.13 -16.68 4.95
CA ASP A 10 7.14 -16.13 6.31
C ASP A 10 6.54 -14.71 6.36
N THR A 11 5.57 -14.43 5.49
CA THR A 11 4.83 -13.17 5.48
C THR A 11 3.98 -13.08 6.76
N GLN A 12 4.08 -11.96 7.47
CA GLN A 12 3.45 -11.78 8.78
C GLN A 12 2.54 -10.57 8.79
N LEU A 13 1.38 -10.69 9.46
CA LEU A 13 0.51 -9.57 9.76
C LEU A 13 0.89 -8.98 11.11
N ILE A 14 1.34 -7.73 11.11
CA ILE A 14 1.69 -6.98 12.30
C ILE A 14 0.52 -6.05 12.62
N ARG A 15 -0.08 -6.24 13.79
CA ARG A 15 -1.16 -5.38 14.31
C ARG A 15 -0.59 -4.07 14.87
N GLY A 16 -0.02 -3.29 13.97
CA GLY A 16 0.65 -2.02 14.24
C GLY A 16 1.51 -1.59 13.06
N LEU A 17 2.67 -1.01 13.35
CA LEU A 17 3.54 -0.43 12.33
C LEU A 17 4.95 -1.00 12.36
N ALA A 18 5.46 -1.41 11.20
CA ALA A 18 6.87 -1.69 10.99
C ALA A 18 7.55 -0.50 10.31
N LEU A 19 8.63 -0.02 10.91
CA LEU A 19 9.47 1.08 10.41
C LEU A 19 10.76 0.52 9.83
N ASP A 20 11.21 1.11 8.72
CA ASP A 20 12.46 0.81 8.00
C ASP A 20 13.70 1.50 8.59
N HIS A 21 13.59 1.96 9.83
CA HIS A 21 14.65 2.62 10.56
C HIS A 21 14.76 2.00 11.94
N GLY A 22 15.99 1.89 12.43
CA GLY A 22 16.31 1.51 13.80
C GLY A 22 17.10 2.59 14.52
N ALA A 23 17.37 2.31 15.79
CA ALA A 23 18.26 3.05 16.64
C ALA A 23 19.67 3.12 16.03
N ARG A 24 20.18 4.35 15.93
CA ARG A 24 21.52 4.61 15.38
C ARG A 24 22.61 4.53 16.44
N HIS A 25 22.30 4.84 17.69
CA HIS A 25 23.24 4.74 18.79
C HIS A 25 23.23 3.31 19.35
N PRO A 26 24.39 2.66 19.56
CA PRO A 26 24.46 1.26 20.00
C PRO A 26 23.81 1.00 21.36
N ASP A 27 23.91 1.97 22.28
CA ASP A 27 23.37 1.86 23.65
C ASP A 27 21.88 2.24 23.78
N MET A 28 21.18 2.48 22.66
CA MET A 28 19.73 2.67 22.71
C MET A 28 19.01 1.37 23.09
N PRO A 29 17.88 1.45 23.82
CA PRO A 29 17.13 0.26 24.19
C PRO A 29 16.54 -0.40 22.94
N LYS A 30 16.94 -1.67 22.70
CA LYS A 30 16.45 -2.46 21.57
C LYS A 30 15.02 -2.96 21.75
N ARG A 31 14.51 -2.97 22.98
CA ARG A 31 13.16 -3.40 23.34
C ARG A 31 12.64 -2.46 24.41
N VAL A 32 11.43 -1.97 24.21
CA VAL A 32 10.75 -0.98 25.03
C VAL A 32 9.32 -1.46 25.24
N GLU A 33 8.98 -1.78 26.48
CA GLU A 33 7.62 -2.19 26.87
C GLU A 33 6.82 -0.99 27.38
N ASN A 34 5.50 -1.01 27.19
CA ASN A 34 4.57 0.09 27.48
C ASN A 34 5.12 1.46 27.01
N ALA A 35 5.41 1.54 25.73
CA ALA A 35 6.03 2.68 25.10
C ALA A 35 5.04 3.84 24.90
N TYR A 36 5.34 4.99 25.48
CA TYR A 36 4.78 6.27 25.05
C TYR A 36 5.56 6.76 23.82
N ILE A 37 4.84 7.02 22.73
CA ILE A 37 5.40 7.36 21.44
C ILE A 37 5.18 8.84 21.18
N LEU A 38 6.28 9.59 21.10
CA LEU A 38 6.29 10.99 20.69
C LEU A 38 6.64 11.08 19.20
N THR A 39 5.69 11.58 18.41
CA THR A 39 5.88 11.86 16.98
C THR A 39 6.24 13.32 16.74
N LEU A 40 7.44 13.58 16.19
CA LEU A 40 7.97 14.93 15.94
C LEU A 40 8.25 15.19 14.46
N ASN A 41 8.11 16.46 14.07
CA ASN A 41 8.57 17.00 12.78
C ASN A 41 9.54 18.18 12.95
N VAL A 42 10.34 18.16 14.03
CA VAL A 42 11.29 19.23 14.37
C VAL A 42 12.71 18.75 14.11
N SER A 43 13.58 19.62 13.59
CA SER A 43 14.98 19.26 13.45
C SER A 43 15.66 19.26 14.81
N LEU A 44 16.24 18.11 15.15
CA LEU A 44 17.13 17.94 16.31
C LEU A 44 18.58 17.82 15.80
N GLU A 45 18.87 18.46 14.67
CA GLU A 45 20.21 18.59 14.12
C GLU A 45 20.67 20.04 14.25
N TYR A 46 21.98 20.22 14.18
CA TYR A 46 22.57 21.52 13.91
C TYR A 46 22.07 22.04 12.55
N GLU A 47 21.28 23.11 12.56
CA GLU A 47 20.77 23.76 11.35
C GLU A 47 21.60 25.01 11.08
N LYS A 48 22.15 25.10 9.86
CA LYS A 48 22.64 26.37 9.35
C LYS A 48 21.42 27.25 9.03
N SER A 49 21.52 28.54 9.31
CA SER A 49 20.53 29.52 8.88
C SER A 49 20.30 29.42 7.36
N GLU A 50 19.03 29.49 6.93
CA GLU A 50 18.63 29.51 5.52
C GLU A 50 19.14 30.76 4.80
N ILE A 51 19.15 31.88 5.51
CA ILE A 51 19.83 33.10 5.07
C ILE A 51 21.33 32.84 5.24
N ASN A 52 22.14 33.21 4.24
CA ASN A 52 23.60 33.20 4.29
C ASN A 52 24.12 34.09 5.44
N SER A 53 24.01 33.60 6.66
CA SER A 53 24.54 34.22 7.86
C SER A 53 26.01 33.82 7.94
N GLY A 54 26.86 34.60 7.26
CA GLY A 54 28.29 34.56 7.53
C GLY A 54 28.53 35.14 8.91
N PHE A 55 28.84 34.30 9.90
CA PHE A 55 29.31 34.79 11.19
C PHE A 55 30.77 35.23 11.04
N TYR A 56 31.01 36.54 11.10
CA TYR A 56 32.36 37.07 11.20
C TYR A 56 32.78 37.04 12.68
N TYR A 57 33.81 36.25 12.99
CA TYR A 57 34.43 36.21 14.30
C TYR A 57 35.86 36.75 14.20
N SER A 58 36.24 37.56 15.19
CA SER A 58 37.56 38.21 15.25
C SER A 58 38.56 37.45 16.13
N SER A 59 38.08 36.49 16.93
CA SER A 59 38.88 35.64 17.81
C SER A 59 38.38 34.19 17.82
N ALA A 60 39.26 33.24 18.18
CA ALA A 60 38.89 31.83 18.32
C ALA A 60 37.81 31.61 19.38
N GLU A 61 37.87 32.33 20.52
CA GLU A 61 36.87 32.24 21.58
C GLU A 61 35.46 32.66 21.13
N GLN A 62 35.34 33.64 20.23
CA GLN A 62 34.05 34.04 19.67
C GLN A 62 33.46 32.92 18.81
N ARG A 63 34.30 32.19 18.06
CA ARG A 63 33.87 31.03 17.27
C ARG A 63 33.31 29.93 18.17
N ASP A 64 34.01 29.59 19.25
CA ASP A 64 33.58 28.54 20.17
C ASP A 64 32.25 28.91 20.86
N LYS A 65 32.11 30.16 21.32
CA LYS A 65 30.86 30.67 21.91
C LYS A 65 29.68 30.62 20.94
N LEU A 66 29.90 30.85 19.65
CA LEU A 66 28.85 30.76 18.64
C LEU A 66 28.39 29.31 18.44
N VAL A 67 29.33 28.38 18.28
CA VAL A 67 29.02 26.95 18.18
C VAL A 67 28.26 26.46 19.42
N GLU A 68 28.67 26.89 20.61
CA GLU A 68 27.94 26.61 21.84
C GLU A 68 26.53 27.21 21.84
N SER A 69 26.36 28.44 21.34
CA SER A 69 25.05 29.11 21.31
C SER A 69 24.04 28.41 20.39
N GLU A 70 24.47 27.94 19.23
CA GLU A 70 23.65 27.16 18.31
C GLU A 70 23.31 25.80 18.91
N ARG A 71 24.27 25.17 19.60
CA ARG A 71 24.01 23.93 20.34
C ARG A 71 23.04 24.13 21.50
N LYS A 72 23.11 25.26 22.22
CA LYS A 72 22.16 25.60 23.31
C LYS A 72 20.71 25.60 22.83
N PHE A 73 20.45 25.95 21.56
CA PHE A 73 19.11 25.90 20.98
C PHE A 73 18.60 24.46 20.81
N VAL A 74 19.44 23.56 20.27
CA VAL A 74 19.11 22.13 20.17
C VAL A 74 18.95 21.52 21.57
N ASP A 75 19.87 21.83 22.49
CA ASP A 75 19.81 21.37 23.88
C ASP A 75 18.57 21.89 24.63
N ALA A 76 18.07 23.09 24.30
CA ALA A 76 16.82 23.61 24.87
C ALA A 76 15.61 22.79 24.40
N LYS A 77 15.56 22.40 23.12
CA LYS A 77 14.53 21.50 22.59
C LYS A 77 14.62 20.11 23.24
N LEU A 78 15.82 19.53 23.30
CA LEU A 78 16.03 18.23 23.94
C LEU A 78 15.60 18.23 25.41
N ARG A 79 15.91 19.31 26.15
CA ARG A 79 15.50 19.45 27.56
C ARG A 79 13.99 19.34 27.73
N LYS A 80 13.20 19.93 26.83
CA LYS A 80 11.73 19.81 26.86
C LYS A 80 11.25 18.37 26.61
N ILE A 81 11.87 17.66 25.66
CA ILE A 81 11.57 16.23 25.41
C ILE A 81 11.90 15.37 26.64
N VAL A 82 13.05 15.62 27.27
CA VAL A 82 13.47 14.92 28.49
C VAL A 82 12.57 15.25 29.68
N GLN A 83 12.11 16.49 29.82
CA GLN A 83 11.13 16.90 30.83
C GLN A 83 9.80 16.16 30.64
N LEU A 84 9.30 16.09 29.40
CA LEU A 84 8.10 15.32 29.09
C LEU A 84 8.26 13.83 29.44
N LYS A 85 9.42 13.24 29.11
CA LYS A 85 9.72 11.86 29.50
C LYS A 85 9.59 11.68 31.02
N LYS A 86 10.23 12.55 31.80
CA LYS A 86 10.20 12.49 33.27
C LYS A 86 8.79 12.66 33.82
N GLN A 87 7.99 13.54 33.22
CA GLN A 87 6.60 13.76 33.63
C GLN A 87 5.72 12.51 33.40
N VAL A 88 5.91 11.78 32.30
CA VAL A 88 5.04 10.67 31.89
C VAL A 88 5.51 9.32 32.43
N CYS A 89 6.80 9.03 32.30
CA CYS A 89 7.37 7.77 32.75
C CYS A 89 7.68 7.78 34.25
N GLY A 90 7.93 8.95 34.86
CA GLY A 90 8.46 9.02 36.21
C GLY A 90 9.74 8.19 36.35
N ASP A 91 9.88 7.54 37.50
CA ASP A 91 10.93 6.56 37.79
C ASP A 91 10.49 5.11 37.51
N ASP A 92 9.34 4.89 36.85
CA ASP A 92 8.83 3.55 36.58
C ASP A 92 9.67 2.87 35.48
N PRO A 93 10.41 1.78 35.77
CA PRO A 93 11.21 1.09 34.76
C PRO A 93 10.35 0.35 33.72
N LYS A 94 9.04 0.20 34.00
CA LYS A 94 8.08 -0.46 33.11
C LYS A 94 7.56 0.44 32.00
N LYS A 95 7.70 1.77 32.12
CA LYS A 95 7.20 2.73 31.14
C LYS A 95 8.32 3.12 30.19
N GLY A 96 8.11 2.81 28.93
CA GLY A 96 9.01 3.17 27.85
C GLY A 96 8.73 4.55 27.27
N PHE A 97 9.74 5.16 26.66
CA PHE A 97 9.57 6.38 25.89
C PHE A 97 10.31 6.28 24.55
N VAL A 98 9.59 6.49 23.46
CA VAL A 98 10.07 6.36 22.09
C VAL A 98 9.83 7.67 21.36
N VAL A 99 10.86 8.23 20.76
CA VAL A 99 10.77 9.44 19.92
C VAL A 99 10.93 9.03 18.47
N ILE A 100 9.95 9.36 17.65
CA ILE A 100 9.99 9.13 16.20
C ILE A 100 9.99 10.50 15.52
N ASN A 101 11.14 10.90 15.01
CA ASN A 101 11.31 12.17 14.34
C ASN A 101 11.30 12.00 12.81
N GLN A 102 10.50 12.82 12.13
CA GLN A 102 10.52 12.94 10.68
C GLN A 102 11.82 13.58 10.18
N LYS A 103 12.38 14.53 10.94
CA LYS A 103 13.65 15.17 10.63
C LYS A 103 14.82 14.42 11.27
N GLY A 104 16.01 14.96 11.10
CA GLY A 104 17.23 14.39 11.60
C GLY A 104 17.40 14.53 13.12
N ILE A 105 18.36 13.75 13.66
CA ILE A 105 18.84 13.84 15.04
C ILE A 105 20.36 13.76 14.96
N ASP A 106 21.06 14.76 15.52
CA ASP A 106 22.53 14.79 15.55
C ASP A 106 23.10 13.77 16.56
N PRO A 107 24.38 13.35 16.40
CA PRO A 107 24.99 12.38 17.31
C PRO A 107 24.97 12.82 18.78
N LEU A 108 25.17 14.11 19.05
CA LEU A 108 25.19 14.65 20.41
C LEU A 108 23.80 14.59 21.06
N SER A 109 22.72 14.84 20.31
CA SER A 109 21.36 14.61 20.79
C SER A 109 21.09 13.13 21.04
N LEU A 110 21.59 12.23 20.20
CA LEU A 110 21.42 10.79 20.42
C LEU A 110 22.02 10.37 21.77
N ASP A 111 23.21 10.87 22.12
CA ASP A 111 23.85 10.59 23.42
C ASP A 111 23.00 11.08 24.60
N VAL A 112 22.40 12.28 24.48
CA VAL A 112 21.50 12.84 25.50
C VAL A 112 20.24 11.97 25.64
N LEU A 113 19.66 11.51 24.54
CA LEU A 113 18.47 10.66 24.55
C LEU A 113 18.79 9.27 25.14
N VAL A 114 19.96 8.70 24.83
CA VAL A 114 20.45 7.43 25.38
C VAL A 114 20.68 7.52 26.88
N LYS A 115 21.32 8.58 27.38
CA LYS A 115 21.52 8.80 28.82
C LYS A 115 20.21 8.85 29.59
N ASN A 116 19.15 9.31 28.93
CA ASN A 116 17.81 9.34 29.50
C ASN A 116 17.02 8.06 29.18
N GLY A 117 17.56 7.04 28.52
CA GLY A 117 16.87 5.79 28.17
C GLY A 117 15.69 6.00 27.20
N ILE A 118 15.86 6.85 26.19
CA ILE A 118 14.86 7.11 25.14
C ILE A 118 15.30 6.40 23.86
N LEU A 119 14.40 5.60 23.27
CA LEU A 119 14.60 5.08 21.91
C LEU A 119 14.30 6.21 20.92
N ALA A 120 15.28 6.66 20.16
CA ALA A 120 15.08 7.73 19.18
C ALA A 120 15.31 7.23 17.75
N LEU A 121 14.29 7.42 16.91
CA LEU A 121 14.35 7.19 15.47
C LEU A 121 14.40 8.54 14.76
N ARG A 122 15.28 8.63 13.75
CA ARG A 122 15.46 9.83 12.91
C ARG A 122 15.01 9.56 11.49
N ARG A 123 14.65 10.63 10.78
CA ARG A 123 14.30 10.60 9.35
C ARG A 123 13.15 9.66 8.99
N ALA A 124 12.16 9.55 9.86
CA ALA A 124 10.97 8.76 9.59
C ALA A 124 10.20 9.30 8.37
N LYS A 125 9.73 8.40 7.50
CA LYS A 125 8.93 8.77 6.34
C LYS A 125 7.65 9.50 6.78
N ARG A 126 7.31 10.61 6.11
CA ARG A 126 6.06 11.37 6.36
C ARG A 126 4.81 10.49 6.40
N ARG A 127 4.70 9.53 5.47
CA ARG A 127 3.57 8.57 5.43
C ARG A 127 3.48 7.70 6.69
N ASN A 128 4.61 7.41 7.33
CA ASN A 128 4.62 6.67 8.59
C ASN A 128 4.14 7.55 9.76
N MET A 129 4.35 8.87 9.72
CA MET A 129 3.83 9.79 10.74
C MET A 129 2.29 9.75 10.79
N GLU A 130 1.63 9.86 9.63
CA GLU A 130 0.17 9.75 9.52
C GLU A 130 -0.34 8.39 10.04
N ARG A 131 0.39 7.31 9.73
CA ARG A 131 0.07 5.97 10.23
C ARG A 131 0.29 5.83 11.73
N LEU A 132 1.35 6.42 12.29
CA LEU A 132 1.64 6.37 13.72
C LEU A 132 0.53 7.03 14.53
N GLN A 133 -0.05 8.13 14.04
CA GLN A 133 -1.22 8.76 14.66
C GLN A 133 -2.41 7.81 14.68
N LEU A 134 -2.68 7.10 13.57
CA LEU A 134 -3.78 6.14 13.48
C LEU A 134 -3.55 4.84 14.27
N VAL A 135 -2.29 4.43 14.43
CA VAL A 135 -1.94 3.23 15.21
C VAL A 135 -1.96 3.57 16.69
N CYS A 136 -1.15 4.52 17.13
CA CYS A 136 -0.85 4.76 18.55
C CYS A 136 -1.82 5.76 19.20
N GLY A 137 -2.60 6.50 18.41
CA GLY A 137 -3.55 7.52 18.89
C GLY A 137 -2.94 8.90 19.19
N GLY A 138 -1.63 9.07 19.04
CA GLY A 138 -0.94 10.34 19.32
C GLY A 138 -1.10 11.40 18.23
N THR A 139 -0.77 12.64 18.56
CA THR A 139 -0.75 13.77 17.63
C THR A 139 0.68 14.05 17.15
N ALA A 140 0.87 14.30 15.86
CA ALA A 140 2.17 14.64 15.30
C ALA A 140 2.49 16.10 15.66
N GLN A 141 3.53 16.30 16.45
CA GLN A 141 3.89 17.62 16.99
C GLN A 141 4.93 18.32 16.11
N ASN A 142 4.63 19.58 15.76
CA ASN A 142 5.48 20.42 14.91
C ASN A 142 6.40 21.35 15.71
N SER A 143 6.12 21.57 16.99
CA SER A 143 6.99 22.31 17.91
C SER A 143 7.22 21.47 19.17
N VAL A 144 8.32 21.76 19.86
CA VAL A 144 8.67 21.16 21.15
C VAL A 144 8.18 22.02 22.31
N ASP A 145 7.64 23.22 22.03
CA ASP A 145 7.30 24.19 23.06
C ASP A 145 6.04 23.81 23.86
N ASP A 146 5.03 23.27 23.17
CA ASP A 146 3.71 22.96 23.73
C ASP A 146 3.46 21.44 23.80
N LEU A 147 4.45 20.67 24.24
CA LEU A 147 4.29 19.22 24.38
C LEU A 147 3.45 18.88 25.61
N LYS A 148 2.28 18.26 25.39
CA LYS A 148 1.44 17.73 26.47
C LYS A 148 1.51 16.21 26.55
N PRO A 149 1.31 15.60 27.72
CA PRO A 149 1.20 14.14 27.85
C PRO A 149 0.07 13.53 26.99
N GLU A 150 -0.99 14.29 26.73
CA GLU A 150 -2.14 13.87 25.92
C GLU A 150 -1.81 13.68 24.43
N ASP A 151 -0.75 14.35 23.95
CA ASP A 151 -0.31 14.27 22.55
C ASP A 151 0.45 12.98 22.24
N LEU A 152 0.84 12.22 23.27
CA LEU A 152 1.62 11.00 23.12
C LEU A 152 0.74 9.83 22.68
N GLY A 153 1.25 9.07 21.71
CA GLY A 153 0.70 7.77 21.38
C GLY A 153 1.10 6.72 22.41
N TRP A 154 0.43 5.57 22.40
CA TRP A 154 0.77 4.43 23.24
C TRP A 154 0.91 3.14 22.43
N ALA A 155 1.90 2.32 22.76
CA ALA A 155 2.07 0.96 22.24
C ALA A 155 2.58 0.02 23.35
N GLY A 156 2.08 -1.22 23.40
CA GLY A 156 2.49 -2.20 24.41
C GLY A 156 3.93 -2.69 24.22
N LEU A 157 4.36 -2.88 22.97
CA LEU A 157 5.70 -3.37 22.67
C LEU A 157 6.31 -2.62 21.48
N VAL A 158 7.50 -2.06 21.69
CA VAL A 158 8.33 -1.51 20.62
C VAL A 158 9.68 -2.21 20.65
N TYR A 159 10.06 -2.86 19.57
CA TYR A 159 11.35 -3.57 19.49
C TYR A 159 12.05 -3.36 18.16
N GLU A 160 13.38 -3.34 18.19
CA GLU A 160 14.24 -3.35 17.02
C GLU A 160 14.63 -4.78 16.68
N GLN A 161 14.42 -5.17 15.43
CA GLN A 161 15.00 -6.37 14.84
C GLN A 161 16.04 -5.96 13.79
N GLN A 162 17.26 -6.46 13.96
CA GLN A 162 18.30 -6.30 12.97
C GLN A 162 18.35 -7.53 12.07
N LEU A 163 18.33 -7.31 10.75
CA LEU A 163 18.55 -8.35 9.75
C LEU A 163 19.65 -7.89 8.80
N GLY A 164 20.82 -8.52 8.90
CA GLY A 164 22.02 -8.05 8.22
C GLY A 164 22.43 -6.65 8.70
N GLU A 165 22.58 -5.71 7.76
CA GLU A 165 22.88 -4.31 8.06
C GLU A 165 21.62 -3.45 8.26
N GLU A 166 20.45 -3.97 7.89
CA GLU A 166 19.18 -3.26 8.00
C GLU A 166 18.56 -3.46 9.40
N LYS A 167 18.00 -2.37 9.93
CA LYS A 167 17.31 -2.36 11.22
C LYS A 167 15.86 -1.99 11.02
N PHE A 168 14.98 -2.79 11.58
CA PHE A 168 13.54 -2.58 11.54
C PHE A 168 13.02 -2.36 12.96
N THR A 169 12.23 -1.31 13.16
CA THR A 169 11.54 -1.10 14.44
C THR A 169 10.08 -1.49 14.29
N PHE A 170 9.62 -2.40 15.13
CA PHE A 170 8.24 -2.85 15.18
C PHE A 170 7.51 -2.22 16.34
N ILE A 171 6.29 -1.77 16.09
CA ILE A 171 5.36 -1.22 17.08
C ILE A 171 4.16 -2.15 17.09
N GLU A 172 3.99 -2.87 18.18
CA GLU A 172 3.00 -3.92 18.38
C GLU A 172 2.21 -3.69 19.68
N GLU A 173 1.17 -4.51 19.89
CA GLU A 173 0.30 -4.47 21.08
C GLU A 173 -0.36 -3.10 21.31
N VAL A 174 -0.99 -2.57 20.27
CA VAL A 174 -1.67 -1.28 20.34
C VAL A 174 -3.16 -1.46 20.62
N LYS A 175 -3.77 -0.55 21.38
CA LYS A 175 -5.16 -0.69 21.87
C LYS A 175 -6.19 -0.75 20.75
N ASP A 176 -6.07 0.15 19.77
CA ASP A 176 -6.99 0.26 18.63
C ASP A 176 -6.21 0.52 17.33
N PRO A 177 -5.62 -0.52 16.71
CA PRO A 177 -4.81 -0.34 15.51
C PRO A 177 -5.70 -0.11 14.27
N LYS A 178 -6.01 1.15 13.96
CA LYS A 178 -6.70 1.53 12.71
C LYS A 178 -5.84 1.34 11.46
N SER A 179 -4.53 1.17 11.65
CA SER A 179 -3.60 0.80 10.59
C SER A 179 -2.84 -0.46 10.99
N VAL A 180 -2.64 -1.36 10.02
CA VAL A 180 -1.88 -2.60 10.20
C VAL A 180 -0.80 -2.69 9.14
N THR A 181 0.24 -3.48 9.41
CA THR A 181 1.34 -3.68 8.48
C THR A 181 1.47 -5.14 8.11
N ILE A 182 1.29 -5.44 6.82
CA ILE A 182 1.69 -6.74 6.27
C ILE A 182 3.18 -6.68 5.95
N LEU A 183 3.97 -7.48 6.66
CA LEU A 183 5.40 -7.65 6.45
C LEU A 183 5.63 -8.80 5.48
N ILE A 184 5.98 -8.48 4.24
CA ILE A 184 6.27 -9.46 3.20
C ILE A 184 7.77 -9.77 3.26
N LYS A 185 8.06 -11.06 3.44
CA LYS A 185 9.42 -11.61 3.40
C LYS A 185 9.64 -12.37 2.11
N GLY A 186 10.85 -12.34 1.57
CA GLY A 186 11.19 -13.13 0.39
C GLY A 186 12.67 -13.06 0.02
N PRO A 187 13.19 -14.05 -0.73
CA PRO A 187 14.63 -14.16 -1.01
C PRO A 187 15.12 -13.10 -1.98
N ASN A 188 14.32 -12.81 -3.00
CA ASN A 188 14.68 -11.96 -4.11
C ASN A 188 13.69 -10.79 -4.23
N GLN A 189 14.18 -9.64 -4.67
CA GLN A 189 13.36 -8.44 -4.87
C GLN A 189 12.21 -8.66 -5.86
N HIS A 190 12.41 -9.49 -6.89
CA HIS A 190 11.38 -9.85 -7.85
C HIS A 190 10.23 -10.61 -7.16
N THR A 191 10.55 -11.66 -6.40
CA THR A 191 9.57 -12.45 -5.63
C THR A 191 8.80 -11.59 -4.63
N ILE A 192 9.50 -10.71 -3.89
CA ILE A 192 8.84 -9.79 -2.95
C ILE A 192 7.86 -8.87 -3.68
N THR A 193 8.22 -8.39 -4.87
CA THR A 193 7.37 -7.48 -5.66
C THR A 193 6.13 -8.21 -6.17
N GLN A 194 6.29 -9.43 -6.70
CA GLN A 194 5.16 -10.27 -7.12
C GLN A 194 4.19 -10.58 -5.96
N ILE A 195 4.71 -10.96 -4.78
CA ILE A 195 3.87 -11.20 -3.59
C ILE A 195 3.18 -9.91 -3.14
N THR A 196 3.87 -8.76 -3.22
CA THR A 196 3.27 -7.46 -2.88
C THR A 196 2.10 -7.12 -3.79
N GLU A 197 2.21 -7.40 -5.09
CA GLU A 197 1.14 -7.20 -6.06
C GLU A 197 -0.02 -8.16 -5.81
N ALA A 198 0.25 -9.46 -5.63
CA ALA A 198 -0.75 -10.46 -5.30
C ALA A 198 -1.55 -10.11 -4.03
N VAL A 199 -0.87 -9.71 -2.95
CA VAL A 199 -1.50 -9.27 -1.70
C VAL A 199 -2.33 -8.01 -1.94
N ARG A 200 -1.84 -7.05 -2.72
CA ARG A 200 -2.56 -5.81 -3.02
C ARG A 200 -3.85 -6.08 -3.79
N ASP A 201 -3.82 -6.99 -4.74
CA ASP A 201 -5.00 -7.36 -5.53
C ASP A 201 -6.00 -8.13 -4.68
N GLY A 202 -5.55 -9.10 -3.88
CA GLY A 202 -6.40 -9.81 -2.91
C GLY A 202 -7.07 -8.87 -1.90
N LEU A 203 -6.33 -7.93 -1.31
CA LEU A 203 -6.87 -6.93 -0.39
C LEU A 203 -7.92 -6.04 -1.05
N ARG A 204 -7.72 -5.66 -2.31
CA ARG A 204 -8.69 -4.86 -3.07
C ARG A 204 -9.95 -5.65 -3.39
N SER A 205 -9.83 -6.93 -3.73
CA SER A 205 -10.99 -7.81 -3.97
C SER A 205 -11.83 -8.00 -2.70
N VAL A 206 -11.18 -8.20 -1.55
CA VAL A 206 -11.88 -8.27 -0.25
C VAL A 206 -12.52 -6.93 0.09
N TYR A 207 -11.82 -5.81 -0.10
CA TYR A 207 -12.37 -4.48 0.11
C TYR A 207 -13.60 -4.21 -0.75
N ASN A 208 -13.58 -4.55 -2.04
CA ASN A 208 -14.72 -4.40 -2.93
C ASN A 208 -15.93 -5.19 -2.43
N THR A 209 -15.70 -6.42 -1.96
CA THR A 209 -16.74 -7.28 -1.39
C THR A 209 -17.39 -6.66 -0.15
N ILE A 210 -16.58 -6.07 0.74
CA ILE A 210 -17.08 -5.36 1.94
C ILE A 210 -17.92 -4.14 1.55
N VAL A 211 -17.47 -3.37 0.55
CA VAL A 211 -18.16 -2.13 0.14
C VAL A 211 -19.46 -2.41 -0.61
N ASP A 212 -19.47 -3.40 -1.51
CA ASP A 212 -20.66 -3.72 -2.33
C ASP A 212 -21.70 -4.53 -1.53
N GLY A 213 -21.27 -5.29 -0.50
CA GLY A 213 -22.17 -6.12 0.30
C GLY A 213 -22.71 -7.35 -0.44
N CYS A 214 -22.20 -7.65 -1.63
CA CYS A 214 -22.58 -8.80 -2.43
C CYS A 214 -21.36 -9.42 -3.14
N VAL A 215 -21.46 -10.71 -3.42
CA VAL A 215 -20.50 -11.48 -4.21
C VAL A 215 -21.25 -12.21 -5.33
N VAL A 216 -20.55 -12.48 -6.43
CA VAL A 216 -21.08 -13.26 -7.55
C VAL A 216 -20.37 -14.60 -7.57
N PRO A 217 -21.05 -15.72 -7.87
CA PRO A 217 -20.40 -17.00 -8.06
C PRO A 217 -19.32 -16.92 -9.16
N GLY A 218 -18.11 -17.37 -8.84
CA GLY A 218 -16.95 -17.29 -9.74
C GLY A 218 -16.88 -18.46 -10.72
N ALA A 219 -15.66 -18.85 -11.10
CA ALA A 219 -15.39 -19.96 -12.03
C ALA A 219 -16.18 -19.88 -13.36
N ALA A 220 -16.36 -18.66 -13.86
CA ALA A 220 -17.12 -18.32 -15.06
C ALA A 220 -18.63 -18.59 -15.02
N ALA A 221 -19.22 -18.83 -13.85
CA ALA A 221 -20.65 -19.11 -13.71
C ALA A 221 -21.54 -17.97 -14.23
N PHE A 222 -21.19 -16.72 -13.91
CA PHE A 222 -21.89 -15.54 -14.42
C PHE A 222 -21.91 -15.48 -15.94
N GLN A 223 -20.78 -15.75 -16.60
CA GLN A 223 -20.62 -15.66 -18.04
C GLN A 223 -21.45 -16.72 -18.76
N VAL A 224 -21.45 -17.96 -18.26
CA VAL A 224 -22.26 -19.06 -18.82
C VAL A 224 -23.75 -18.78 -18.63
N ALA A 225 -24.16 -18.33 -17.44
CA ALA A 225 -25.55 -17.96 -17.17
C ALA A 225 -26.02 -16.78 -18.04
N CYS A 226 -25.20 -15.74 -18.20
CA CYS A 226 -25.52 -14.59 -19.06
C CYS A 226 -25.58 -14.97 -20.54
N ALA A 227 -24.64 -15.78 -21.04
CA ALA A 227 -24.67 -16.24 -22.43
C ALA A 227 -25.93 -17.07 -22.71
N SER A 228 -26.32 -17.95 -21.78
CA SER A 228 -27.55 -18.76 -21.87
C SER A 228 -28.79 -17.88 -21.83
N HIS A 229 -28.82 -16.87 -20.95
CA HIS A 229 -29.95 -15.93 -20.85
C HIS A 229 -30.11 -15.08 -22.12
N LEU A 230 -29.03 -14.52 -22.66
CA LEU A 230 -29.06 -13.75 -23.91
C LEU A 230 -29.44 -14.60 -25.12
N SER A 231 -29.09 -15.89 -25.10
CA SER A 231 -29.44 -16.85 -26.15
C SER A 231 -30.86 -17.40 -26.03
N SER A 232 -31.50 -17.24 -24.87
CA SER A 232 -32.86 -17.70 -24.60
C SER A 232 -33.87 -17.05 -25.54
N GLU A 233 -34.94 -17.79 -25.87
CA GLU A 233 -36.02 -17.26 -26.70
C GLU A 233 -36.68 -16.02 -26.09
N THR A 234 -36.74 -15.96 -24.76
CA THR A 234 -37.33 -14.85 -24.01
C THR A 234 -36.61 -13.55 -24.32
N PHE A 235 -35.28 -13.54 -24.30
CA PHE A 235 -34.51 -12.33 -24.61
C PHE A 235 -34.49 -12.01 -26.10
N LYS A 236 -34.43 -13.04 -26.96
CA LYS A 236 -34.47 -12.89 -28.42
C LYS A 236 -35.77 -12.25 -28.94
N LYS A 237 -36.90 -12.38 -28.22
CA LYS A 237 -38.18 -11.73 -28.54
C LYS A 237 -38.16 -10.22 -28.24
N THR A 238 -37.35 -9.78 -27.28
CA THR A 238 -37.22 -8.37 -26.88
C THR A 238 -36.49 -7.53 -27.92
N VAL A 239 -35.54 -8.13 -28.65
CA VAL A 239 -34.69 -7.43 -29.62
C VAL A 239 -35.24 -7.58 -31.04
N LYS A 240 -35.42 -6.46 -31.76
CA LYS A 240 -35.98 -6.45 -33.12
C LYS A 240 -34.89 -6.25 -34.19
N GLY A 241 -35.05 -6.91 -35.33
CA GLY A 241 -34.25 -6.68 -36.54
C GLY A 241 -32.79 -7.15 -36.44
N LYS A 242 -31.90 -6.43 -37.13
CA LYS A 242 -30.46 -6.77 -37.27
C LYS A 242 -29.69 -6.81 -35.94
N ALA A 243 -30.19 -6.12 -34.91
CA ALA A 243 -29.58 -6.12 -33.58
C ALA A 243 -29.51 -7.52 -32.93
N LYS A 244 -30.35 -8.47 -33.37
CA LYS A 244 -30.28 -9.87 -32.91
C LYS A 244 -28.90 -10.51 -33.14
N TYR A 245 -28.27 -10.23 -34.29
CA TYR A 245 -26.92 -10.73 -34.59
C TYR A 245 -25.86 -10.13 -33.67
N GLY A 246 -26.02 -8.86 -33.27
CA GLY A 246 -25.12 -8.22 -32.30
C GLY A 246 -25.23 -8.84 -30.90
N VAL A 247 -26.45 -9.16 -30.45
CA VAL A 247 -26.67 -9.85 -29.17
C VAL A 247 -26.10 -11.26 -29.19
N ASP A 248 -26.29 -11.99 -30.28
CA ASP A 248 -25.74 -13.34 -30.44
C ASP A 248 -24.20 -13.33 -30.45
N ALA A 249 -23.58 -12.37 -31.14
CA ALA A 249 -22.14 -12.15 -31.10
C ALA A 249 -21.65 -11.82 -29.67
N PHE A 250 -22.39 -10.97 -28.94
CA PHE A 250 -22.06 -10.61 -27.56
C PHE A 250 -22.19 -11.80 -26.60
N ALA A 251 -23.25 -12.60 -26.72
CA ALA A 251 -23.45 -13.80 -25.92
C ALA A 251 -22.32 -14.81 -26.14
N ASN A 252 -21.93 -15.05 -27.39
CA ASN A 252 -20.80 -15.91 -27.73
C ASN A 252 -19.46 -15.36 -27.22
N ALA A 253 -19.29 -14.03 -27.20
CA ALA A 253 -18.08 -13.38 -26.69
C ALA A 253 -17.91 -13.57 -25.17
N LEU A 254 -18.99 -13.60 -24.38
CA LEU A 254 -18.92 -13.83 -22.93
C LEU A 254 -18.31 -15.21 -22.60
N LEU A 255 -18.51 -16.21 -23.46
CA LEU A 255 -17.96 -17.56 -23.29
C LEU A 255 -16.44 -17.64 -23.48
N ILE A 256 -15.75 -16.53 -23.81
CA ILE A 256 -14.28 -16.54 -23.92
C ILE A 256 -13.58 -16.86 -22.60
N ILE A 257 -14.14 -16.43 -21.46
CA ILE A 257 -13.58 -16.65 -20.12
C ILE A 257 -13.55 -18.15 -19.77
N PRO A 258 -14.68 -18.90 -19.78
CA PRO A 258 -14.63 -20.33 -19.51
C PRO A 258 -13.78 -21.09 -20.53
N LYS A 259 -13.82 -20.71 -21.82
CA LYS A 259 -12.97 -21.33 -22.86
C LYS A 259 -11.48 -21.16 -22.57
N THR A 260 -11.06 -19.97 -22.15
CA THR A 260 -9.66 -19.68 -21.83
C THR A 260 -9.23 -20.36 -20.53
N LEU A 261 -10.12 -20.45 -19.55
CA LEU A 261 -9.85 -21.19 -18.30
C LEU A 261 -9.67 -22.69 -18.56
N ALA A 262 -10.52 -23.30 -19.38
CA ALA A 262 -10.38 -24.70 -19.80
C ALA A 262 -9.05 -24.93 -20.55
N ALA A 263 -8.75 -24.07 -21.52
CA ALA A 263 -7.51 -24.13 -22.30
C ALA A 263 -6.25 -24.01 -21.42
N ASN A 264 -6.24 -23.07 -20.46
CA ASN A 264 -5.11 -22.89 -19.54
C ASN A 264 -4.94 -24.06 -18.56
N SER A 265 -6.02 -24.79 -18.29
CA SER A 265 -6.02 -25.97 -17.42
C SER A 265 -5.66 -27.26 -18.16
N GLY A 266 -5.61 -27.22 -19.50
CA GLY A 266 -5.29 -28.38 -20.35
C GLY A 266 -6.48 -29.29 -20.66
N HIS A 267 -7.71 -28.86 -20.37
CA HIS A 267 -8.94 -29.60 -20.68
C HIS A 267 -9.47 -29.24 -22.07
N ASP A 268 -10.28 -30.13 -22.66
CA ASP A 268 -10.92 -29.84 -23.94
C ASP A 268 -11.95 -28.71 -23.80
N ILE A 269 -11.80 -27.70 -24.65
CA ILE A 269 -12.59 -26.47 -24.57
C ILE A 269 -14.07 -26.73 -24.88
N GLN A 270 -14.37 -27.63 -25.81
CA GLN A 270 -15.74 -27.91 -26.25
C GLN A 270 -16.45 -28.80 -25.24
N ASP A 271 -15.79 -29.87 -24.78
CA ASP A 271 -16.37 -30.80 -23.81
C ASP A 271 -16.70 -30.10 -22.48
N SER A 272 -15.76 -29.30 -21.95
CA SER A 272 -16.01 -28.52 -20.73
C SER A 272 -17.12 -27.48 -20.91
N LEU A 273 -17.21 -26.83 -22.08
CA LEU A 273 -18.27 -25.85 -22.34
C LEU A 273 -19.64 -26.52 -22.47
N ALA A 274 -19.71 -27.65 -23.16
CA ALA A 274 -20.94 -28.42 -23.32
C ALA A 274 -21.47 -28.89 -21.95
N ALA A 275 -20.61 -29.49 -21.13
CA ALA A 275 -20.97 -29.91 -19.78
C ALA A 275 -21.48 -28.74 -18.90
N LEU A 276 -20.86 -27.56 -19.00
CA LEU A 276 -21.34 -26.37 -18.29
C LEU A 276 -22.70 -25.89 -18.80
N GLN A 277 -22.95 -25.96 -20.10
CA GLN A 277 -24.23 -25.53 -20.68
C GLN A 277 -25.37 -26.50 -20.34
N ASP A 278 -25.09 -27.81 -20.33
CA ASP A 278 -26.05 -28.85 -19.98
C ASP A 278 -26.51 -28.68 -18.52
N GLU A 279 -25.60 -28.59 -17.57
CA GLU A 279 -25.93 -28.39 -16.15
C GLU A 279 -26.60 -27.03 -15.88
N GLN A 280 -26.18 -25.98 -16.60
CA GLN A 280 -26.82 -24.67 -16.49
C GLN A 280 -28.27 -24.70 -17.01
N SER A 281 -28.56 -25.56 -17.99
CA SER A 281 -29.91 -25.76 -18.53
C SER A 281 -30.84 -26.47 -17.55
N GLU A 282 -30.29 -27.30 -16.66
CA GLU A 282 -31.02 -27.93 -15.54
C GLU A 282 -31.35 -26.93 -14.42
N GLY A 283 -30.77 -25.71 -14.48
CA GLY A 283 -31.04 -24.63 -13.54
C GLY A 283 -30.04 -24.56 -12.39
N HIS A 284 -28.97 -25.37 -12.43
CA HIS A 284 -27.90 -25.31 -11.44
C HIS A 284 -26.98 -24.10 -11.68
N ILE A 285 -26.38 -23.57 -10.60
CA ILE A 285 -25.32 -22.57 -10.70
C ILE A 285 -24.02 -23.35 -10.90
N VAL A 286 -23.47 -23.30 -12.10
CA VAL A 286 -22.28 -24.09 -12.44
C VAL A 286 -21.10 -23.23 -12.83
N GLY A 287 -19.93 -23.62 -12.33
CA GLY A 287 -18.64 -23.08 -12.68
C GLY A 287 -17.70 -24.18 -13.15
N LEU A 288 -16.60 -23.80 -13.80
CA LEU A 288 -15.60 -24.75 -14.28
C LEU A 288 -14.62 -25.11 -13.17
N ASN A 289 -14.48 -26.40 -12.87
CA ASN A 289 -13.38 -26.88 -12.04
C ASN A 289 -12.09 -26.96 -12.87
N LEU A 290 -11.08 -26.16 -12.51
CA LEU A 290 -9.80 -26.13 -13.23
C LEU A 290 -8.99 -27.43 -13.08
N THR A 291 -9.22 -28.22 -12.02
CA THR A 291 -8.47 -29.46 -11.79
C THR A 291 -9.05 -30.61 -12.60
N THR A 292 -10.38 -30.78 -12.60
CA THR A 292 -11.06 -31.93 -13.23
C THR A 292 -11.61 -31.64 -14.62
N GLY A 293 -11.79 -30.37 -14.98
CA GLY A 293 -12.43 -29.96 -16.24
C GLY A 293 -13.95 -30.13 -16.26
N GLN A 294 -14.54 -30.51 -15.12
CA GLN A 294 -15.97 -30.80 -14.97
C GLN A 294 -16.73 -29.62 -14.34
N PRO A 295 -18.06 -29.54 -14.53
CA PRO A 295 -18.90 -28.57 -13.84
C PRO A 295 -18.86 -28.80 -12.32
N MET A 296 -18.76 -27.72 -11.56
CA MET A 296 -18.79 -27.70 -10.09
C MET A 296 -19.66 -26.56 -9.58
N ASP A 297 -20.17 -26.66 -8.36
CA ASP A 297 -20.86 -25.54 -7.71
C ASP A 297 -19.83 -24.54 -7.13
N PRO A 298 -19.68 -23.34 -7.73
CA PRO A 298 -18.72 -22.34 -7.26
C PRO A 298 -19.00 -21.85 -5.83
N VAL A 299 -20.25 -21.93 -5.35
CA VAL A 299 -20.62 -21.50 -4.01
C VAL A 299 -20.09 -22.49 -2.98
N GLN A 300 -20.17 -23.79 -3.27
CA GLN A 300 -19.64 -24.85 -2.39
C GLN A 300 -18.12 -24.85 -2.33
N GLU A 301 -17.46 -24.59 -3.47
CA GLU A 301 -16.00 -24.51 -3.58
C GLU A 301 -15.43 -23.18 -3.06
N GLY A 302 -16.28 -22.20 -2.71
CA GLY A 302 -15.87 -20.91 -2.17
C GLY A 302 -15.19 -20.00 -3.20
N VAL A 303 -15.46 -20.18 -4.49
CA VAL A 303 -14.88 -19.38 -5.58
C VAL A 303 -15.85 -18.26 -5.93
N PHE A 304 -15.46 -17.02 -5.64
CA PHE A 304 -16.29 -15.84 -5.82
C PHE A 304 -15.60 -14.74 -6.62
N ASP A 305 -16.40 -14.00 -7.37
CA ASP A 305 -16.01 -12.78 -8.07
C ASP A 305 -16.65 -11.55 -7.41
N SER A 306 -15.91 -10.44 -7.39
CA SER A 306 -16.44 -9.15 -6.92
C SER A 306 -17.44 -8.58 -7.93
N PHE A 307 -18.64 -8.22 -7.46
CA PHE A 307 -19.70 -7.66 -8.30
C PHE A 307 -19.24 -6.45 -9.13
N ARG A 308 -18.58 -5.49 -8.50
CA ARG A 308 -18.08 -4.28 -9.18
C ARG A 308 -17.05 -4.56 -10.26
N VAL A 309 -16.23 -5.61 -10.09
CA VAL A 309 -15.24 -6.02 -11.11
C VAL A 309 -15.97 -6.50 -12.35
N LEU A 310 -16.92 -7.43 -12.21
CA LEU A 310 -17.71 -7.94 -13.33
C LEU A 310 -18.54 -6.84 -14.02
N ARG A 311 -19.23 -6.00 -13.24
CA ARG A 311 -20.02 -4.88 -13.77
C ARG A 311 -19.19 -3.93 -14.62
N ASN A 312 -18.04 -3.49 -14.09
CA ASN A 312 -17.17 -2.56 -14.81
C ASN A 312 -16.48 -3.23 -16.00
N CYS A 313 -16.07 -4.50 -15.85
CA CYS A 313 -15.47 -5.27 -16.94
C CYS A 313 -16.42 -5.33 -18.15
N VAL A 314 -17.67 -5.74 -17.95
CA VAL A 314 -18.67 -5.84 -19.03
C VAL A 314 -18.94 -4.47 -19.66
N ALA A 315 -19.16 -3.43 -18.85
CA ALA A 315 -19.45 -2.08 -19.34
C ALA A 315 -18.29 -1.49 -20.15
N SER A 316 -17.05 -1.59 -19.65
CA SER A 316 -15.86 -1.07 -20.33
C SER A 316 -15.55 -1.84 -21.60
N SER A 317 -15.66 -3.17 -21.58
CA SER A 317 -15.42 -4.02 -22.75
C SER A 317 -16.40 -3.69 -23.87
N ALA A 318 -17.69 -3.59 -23.55
CA ALA A 318 -18.73 -3.24 -24.52
C ALA A 318 -18.53 -1.84 -25.10
N GLY A 319 -18.18 -0.86 -24.27
CA GLY A 319 -17.93 0.51 -24.71
C GLY A 319 -16.73 0.63 -25.66
N ILE A 320 -15.61 -0.02 -25.31
CA ILE A 320 -14.40 -0.01 -26.15
C ILE A 320 -14.65 -0.74 -27.47
N ALA A 321 -15.25 -1.93 -27.43
CA ALA A 321 -15.55 -2.70 -28.63
C ALA A 321 -16.51 -1.95 -29.57
N SER A 322 -17.56 -1.32 -29.02
CA SER A 322 -18.48 -0.50 -29.82
C SER A 322 -17.77 0.67 -30.50
N ASN A 323 -16.85 1.34 -29.81
CA ASN A 323 -16.11 2.46 -30.40
C ASN A 323 -15.14 2.00 -31.49
N LEU A 324 -14.45 0.88 -31.28
CA LEU A 324 -13.54 0.30 -32.28
C LEU A 324 -14.28 -0.15 -33.54
N LEU A 325 -15.49 -0.71 -33.39
CA LEU A 325 -16.33 -1.12 -34.52
C LEU A 325 -16.84 0.07 -35.36
N LEU A 326 -16.92 1.27 -34.78
CA LEU A 326 -17.35 2.49 -35.48
C LEU A 326 -16.19 3.21 -36.18
N CYS A 327 -14.95 2.80 -35.95
CA CYS A 327 -13.79 3.40 -36.58
C CYS A 327 -13.65 2.89 -38.02
N ASP A 328 -13.76 3.79 -38.99
CA ASP A 328 -13.63 3.52 -40.42
C ASP A 328 -12.20 3.73 -40.92
N GLU A 329 -11.53 4.78 -40.44
CA GLU A 329 -10.15 5.12 -40.83
C GLU A 329 -9.23 5.39 -39.64
N LEU A 330 -7.99 4.91 -39.75
CA LEU A 330 -6.90 5.24 -38.83
C LEU A 330 -5.92 6.20 -39.52
N LEU A 331 -6.11 7.49 -39.30
CA LEU A 331 -5.26 8.52 -39.89
C LEU A 331 -3.95 8.66 -39.10
N LYS A 332 -2.82 8.36 -39.76
CA LYS A 332 -1.48 8.66 -39.26
C LYS A 332 -0.88 9.86 -40.00
N ALA A 333 -1.32 11.07 -39.65
CA ALA A 333 -0.73 12.30 -40.18
C ALA A 333 0.50 12.69 -39.34
N ARG A 334 1.69 12.66 -39.96
CA ARG A 334 2.92 13.23 -39.37
C ARG A 334 3.11 14.61 -39.96
N GLN A 335 3.26 15.62 -39.10
CA GLN A 335 3.63 16.96 -39.54
C GLN A 335 5.06 16.88 -40.10
N MET A 336 5.22 16.81 -41.43
CA MET A 336 6.54 17.03 -42.02
C MET A 336 6.87 18.50 -41.83
N GLY A 337 7.99 18.74 -41.14
CA GLY A 337 8.51 20.07 -40.89
C GLY A 337 8.56 20.86 -42.19
N ARG A 338 8.06 22.09 -42.10
CA ARG A 338 8.13 23.14 -43.12
C ARG A 338 9.59 23.28 -43.58
N GLN A 339 9.98 22.55 -44.63
CA GLN A 339 11.28 22.69 -45.25
C GLN A 339 11.24 24.01 -46.03
N GLY A 340 12.21 24.88 -45.75
CA GLY A 340 12.21 26.29 -46.11
C GLY A 340 11.84 26.55 -47.57
N GLY A 341 10.85 27.41 -47.78
CA GLY A 341 10.59 28.00 -49.09
C GLY A 341 11.83 28.76 -49.58
N PRO A 342 12.07 28.80 -50.89
CA PRO A 342 13.27 29.42 -51.45
C PRO A 342 13.30 30.90 -51.07
N ALA A 343 14.42 31.32 -50.48
CA ALA A 343 14.74 32.74 -50.35
C ALA A 343 14.86 33.31 -51.76
N GLY A 344 13.83 34.04 -52.20
CA GLY A 344 13.90 34.88 -53.39
C GLY A 344 14.94 35.96 -53.14
N MET A 345 16.09 35.81 -53.79
CA MET A 345 16.97 36.91 -54.14
C MET A 345 16.27 37.71 -55.24
N ASP A 346 15.83 38.91 -54.92
CA ASP A 346 15.74 40.01 -55.88
C ASP A 346 16.59 41.14 -55.32
N GLU A 347 17.38 41.74 -56.21
CA GLU A 347 18.44 42.75 -56.01
C GLU A 347 18.02 44.01 -55.24
#